data_AF-A0A800BNI1-F1
#
_entry.id   AF-A0A800BNI1-F1
#
_cell.length_a   1.000
_cell.length_b   1.000
_cell.length_c   1.000
_cell.angle_alpha   90.00
_cell.angle_beta   90.00
_cell.angle_gamma   90.00
#
_symmetry.space_group_name_H-M   'P 1'
#
loop_
_entity.id
_entity.type
_entity.pdbx_description
1 polymer ?
#
loop_
_entity_poly.entity_id
_entity_poly.type
_entity_poly.pdbx_seq_one_letter_code
_entity_poly.pdbx_strand_id
1 'polypeptide(L)' 'RLNLMRQMIRDYQIDGIVIHSDRSCKPYSVGQYDMARTLAQELGVKTVVIEADMTDSRLFSEEQVRTRLEAFFESLDN' A
#
# COMPACT_ATOMS: atom_id res chain seq x y z
N ARG A 1 9.87 -1.55 10.95
CA ARG A 1 9.18 -1.16 9.69
C ARG A 1 8.10 -0.13 9.97
N LEU A 2 7.10 -0.46 10.78
CA LEU A 2 6.00 0.45 11.11
C LEU A 2 6.45 1.85 11.63
N ASN A 3 7.41 1.91 12.57
CA ASN A 3 7.93 3.20 13.07
C ASN A 3 8.59 4.06 11.98
N LEU A 4 9.35 3.43 11.08
CA LEU A 4 9.97 4.14 9.95
C LEU A 4 8.89 4.69 9.02
N MET A 5 7.87 3.89 8.69
CA MET A 5 6.75 4.34 7.87
C MET A 5 6.00 5.51 8.53
N ARG A 6 5.72 5.43 9.84
CA ARG A 6 5.10 6.53 10.60
C ARG A 6 5.94 7.81 10.51
N GLN A 7 7.25 7.69 10.69
CA GLN A 7 8.15 8.83 10.59
C GLN A 7 8.10 9.42 9.18
N MET A 8 8.22 8.60 8.14
CA MET A 8 8.15 9.07 6.74
C MET A 8 6.82 9.75 6.43
N ILE A 9 5.70 9.22 6.92
CA ILE A 9 4.38 9.83 6.71
C ILE A 9 4.33 11.25 7.29
N ARG A 10 4.90 11.45 8.49
CA ARG A 10 4.94 12.76 9.13
C ARG A 10 5.94 13.69 8.44
N ASP A 11 7.15 13.23 8.19
CA ASP A 11 8.26 14.03 7.67
C ASP A 11 7.99 14.51 6.24
N TYR A 12 7.33 13.69 5.42
CA TYR A 12 7.01 13.99 4.02
C TYR A 12 5.56 14.41 3.80
N GLN A 13 4.77 14.58 4.87
CA GLN A 13 3.35 14.96 4.79
C GLN A 13 2.57 14.08 3.81
N ILE A 14 2.70 12.77 3.97
CA ILE A 14 2.12 11.79 3.04
C ILE A 14 0.61 11.68 3.28
N ASP A 15 -0.20 11.93 2.26
CA ASP A 15 -1.67 11.78 2.32
C ASP A 15 -2.13 10.32 2.11
N GLY A 16 -1.33 9.52 1.40
CA GLY A 16 -1.68 8.13 1.12
C GLY A 16 -0.51 7.20 0.83
N ILE A 17 -0.74 5.90 1.05
CA ILE A 17 0.27 4.84 0.91
C ILE A 17 -0.20 3.78 -0.07
N VAL A 18 0.62 3.50 -1.09
CA VAL A 18 0.48 2.31 -1.95
C VAL A 18 1.46 1.25 -1.47
N ILE A 19 0.96 0.06 -1.15
CA ILE A 19 1.78 -1.07 -0.70
C ILE A 19 1.75 -2.16 -1.76
N HIS A 20 2.93 -2.54 -2.25
CA HIS A 20 3.09 -3.72 -3.07
C HIS A 20 3.24 -4.96 -2.18
N SER A 21 2.23 -5.83 -2.21
CA SER A 21 2.25 -7.17 -1.63
C SER A 21 2.83 -8.13 -2.66
N ASP A 22 4.14 -8.33 -2.56
CA ASP A 22 4.94 -9.11 -3.48
C ASP A 22 4.82 -10.62 -3.18
N ARG A 23 4.42 -11.41 -4.18
CA ARG A 23 4.12 -12.84 -4.02
C ARG A 23 5.37 -13.68 -3.73
N SER A 24 6.52 -13.32 -4.30
CA SER A 24 7.77 -14.06 -4.09
C SER A 24 8.45 -13.74 -2.76
N CYS A 25 8.37 -12.50 -2.25
CA CYS A 25 9.03 -12.11 -1.00
C CYS A 25 8.12 -12.13 0.23
N LYS A 26 7.78 -13.34 0.71
CA LYS A 26 6.96 -13.53 1.93
C LYS A 26 7.45 -12.74 3.16
N PRO A 27 8.76 -12.68 3.49
CA PRO A 27 9.23 -11.90 4.65
C PRO A 27 8.98 -10.39 4.52
N TYR A 28 8.82 -9.90 3.29
CA TYR A 28 8.47 -8.50 3.01
C TYR A 28 6.96 -8.27 3.07
N SER A 29 6.17 -9.19 2.51
CA SER A 29 4.71 -9.02 2.31
C SER A 29 3.87 -9.44 3.51
N VAL A 30 4.35 -10.38 4.33
CA VAL A 30 3.63 -10.82 5.54
C VAL A 30 3.49 -9.64 6.51
N GLY A 31 2.25 -9.40 6.96
CA GLY A 31 1.90 -8.34 7.90
C GLY A 31 1.69 -6.96 7.27
N GLN A 32 1.86 -6.80 5.95
CA GLN A 32 1.64 -5.51 5.28
C GLN A 32 0.20 -5.01 5.38
N TYR A 33 -0.79 -5.90 5.30
CA TYR A 33 -2.19 -5.56 5.48
C TYR A 33 -2.48 -4.99 6.88
N ASP A 34 -1.90 -5.60 7.92
CA ASP A 34 -2.03 -5.10 9.29
C ASP A 34 -1.30 -3.77 9.46
N MET A 35 -0.09 -3.64 8.91
CA MET A 35 0.65 -2.36 8.93
C MET A 35 -0.13 -1.25 8.22
N ALA A 36 -0.73 -1.51 7.05
CA ALA A 36 -1.56 -0.56 6.32
C ALA A 36 -2.75 -0.08 7.17
N ARG A 37 -3.49 -1.04 7.75
CA ARG A 37 -4.63 -0.77 8.62
C ARG A 37 -4.22 0.07 9.83
N THR A 38 -3.12 -0.29 10.49
CA THR A 38 -2.62 0.45 11.66
C THR A 38 -2.22 1.88 11.29
N LEU A 39 -1.50 2.09 10.19
CA LEU A 39 -1.11 3.44 9.75
C LEU A 39 -2.33 4.29 9.38
N ALA A 40 -3.31 3.71 8.68
CA ALA A 40 -4.55 4.40 8.36
C ALA A 40 -5.33 4.81 9.62
N GLN A 41 -5.43 3.91 10.60
CA GLN A 41 -6.13 4.18 11.87
C GLN A 41 -5.41 5.22 12.73
N GLU A 42 -4.09 5.15 12.83
CA GLU A 42 -3.32 6.02 13.73
C GLU A 42 -3.02 7.39 13.15
N LEU A 43 -2.84 7.48 11.82
CA LEU A 43 -2.36 8.70 11.15
C LEU A 43 -3.39 9.31 10.19
N GLY A 44 -4.52 8.64 9.95
CA GLY A 44 -5.57 9.13 9.06
C GLY A 44 -5.25 9.05 7.57
N VAL A 45 -4.07 8.51 7.20
CA VAL A 45 -3.66 8.35 5.80
C VAL A 45 -4.47 7.29 5.08
N LYS A 46 -4.77 7.51 3.81
CA LYS A 46 -5.41 6.46 2.99
C LYS A 46 -4.38 5.41 2.62
N THR A 47 -4.81 4.16 2.46
CA THR A 47 -3.90 3.08 2.07
C THR A 47 -4.54 2.16 1.05
N VAL A 48 -3.75 1.71 0.07
CA VAL A 48 -4.15 0.66 -0.88
C VAL A 48 -3.06 -0.40 -0.98
N VAL A 49 -3.46 -1.66 -1.04
CA VAL A 49 -2.56 -2.79 -1.28
C VAL A 49 -2.79 -3.31 -2.69
N ILE A 50 -1.69 -3.40 -3.46
CA ILE A 50 -1.65 -4.02 -4.78
C ILE A 50 -0.92 -5.36 -4.67
N GLU A 51 -1.46 -6.38 -5.33
CA GLU A 51 -0.90 -7.72 -5.34
C GLU A 51 -0.19 -7.94 -6.67
N ALA A 52 1.11 -8.26 -6.63
CA ALA A 52 1.86 -8.62 -7.83
C ALA A 52 3.11 -9.44 -7.46
N ASP A 53 3.97 -9.68 -8.45
CA ASP A 53 5.29 -10.25 -8.25
C ASP A 53 6.33 -9.40 -8.97
N MET A 54 7.53 -9.27 -8.39
CA MET A 54 8.61 -8.47 -9.01
C MET A 54 9.19 -9.08 -10.30
N THR A 55 8.99 -10.38 -10.54
CA THR A 55 9.56 -11.11 -11.69
C THR A 55 8.55 -11.91 -12.50
N ASP A 56 7.35 -12.15 -11.97
CA ASP A 56 6.32 -12.96 -12.63
C ASP A 56 5.10 -12.12 -13.04
N SER A 57 5.08 -11.71 -14.31
CA SER A 57 3.98 -10.92 -14.88
C SER A 57 2.63 -11.65 -14.86
N ARG A 58 2.61 -12.98 -14.74
CA ARG A 58 1.36 -13.76 -14.64
C ARG A 58 0.63 -13.50 -13.33
N LEU A 59 1.32 -12.98 -12.33
CA LEU A 59 0.77 -12.64 -11.02
C LEU A 59 0.33 -11.18 -10.92
N PHE A 60 0.35 -10.44 -12.03
CA PHE A 60 -0.12 -9.06 -12.11
C PHE A 60 -1.38 -8.96 -13.00
N SER A 61 -2.40 -8.26 -12.50
CA SER A 61 -3.58 -7.89 -13.27
C SER A 61 -3.64 -6.38 -13.40
N GLU A 62 -3.36 -5.87 -14.59
CA GLU A 62 -3.32 -4.43 -14.87
C GLU A 62 -4.69 -3.78 -14.62
N GLU A 63 -5.78 -4.40 -15.10
CA GLU A 63 -7.13 -3.88 -14.89
C GLU A 63 -7.50 -3.80 -13.41
N GLN A 64 -7.22 -4.85 -12.64
CA GLN A 64 -7.53 -4.87 -11.20
C GLN A 64 -6.73 -3.82 -10.44
N VAL A 65 -5.43 -3.69 -10.75
CA VAL A 65 -4.57 -2.70 -10.10
C VAL A 65 -5.00 -1.29 -10.48
N ARG A 66 -5.32 -1.03 -11.75
CA ARG A 66 -5.82 0.25 -12.22
C ARG A 66 -7.10 0.66 -11.49
N THR A 67 -8.11 -0.20 -11.42
CA THR A 67 -9.36 0.11 -10.71
C THR A 67 -9.14 0.38 -9.22
N ARG A 68 -8.24 -0.37 -8.57
CA ARG A 68 -7.91 -0.13 -7.15
C ARG A 68 -7.21 1.21 -6.95
N LEU A 69 -6.29 1.57 -7.84
CA LEU A 69 -5.59 2.84 -7.79
C LEU A 69 -6.52 4.02 -8.10
N GLU A 70 -7.41 3.89 -9.09
CA GLU A 70 -8.44 4.90 -9.38
C GLU A 70 -9.29 5.20 -8.14
N ALA A 71 -9.87 4.17 -7.52
CA ALA A 71 -10.65 4.34 -6.28
C ALA A 71 -9.82 4.90 -5.11
N PHE A 72 -8.53 4.56 -5.04
CA PHE A 72 -7.63 5.10 -4.03
C PHE A 72 -7.36 6.60 -4.25
N PHE A 73 -7.08 7.02 -5.48
CA PHE A 73 -6.87 8.43 -5.80
C PHE A 73 -8.14 9.26 -5.58
N GLU A 74 -9.31 8.75 -5.98
CA GLU A 74 -10.60 9.39 -5.66
C GLU A 74 -10.80 9.56 -4.14
N SER A 75 -10.28 8.65 -3.32
CA SER A 75 -10.38 8.75 -1.86
C SER A 75 -9.41 9.77 -1.23
N LEU A 76 -8.40 10.23 -1.98
CA LEU A 76 -7.45 11.27 -1.54
C LEU A 76 -7.95 12.68 -1.85
N ASP A 77 -8.73 12.85 -2.91
CA ASP A 77 -9.29 14.15 -3.32
C ASP A 77 -10.49 14.62 -2.48
N ASN A 78 -10.92 13.82 -1.48
CA ASN A 78 -12.10 14.05 -0.64
C ASN A 78 -11.78 14.26 0.84
#